data_AF-A0A2T0LNP2-F1
#
_entry.id   AF-A0A2T0LNP2-F1
#
_cell.length_a   1.000
_cell.length_b   1.000
_cell.length_c   1.000
_cell.angle_alpha   90.00
_cell.angle_beta   90.00
_cell.angle_gamma   90.00
#
_symmetry.space_group_name_H-M   'P 1'
#
loop_
_entity.id
_entity.type
_entity.pdbx_description
1 polymer ?
#
loop_
_entity_poly.entity_id
_entity_poly.type
_entity_poly.pdbx_seq_one_letter_code
_entity_poly.pdbx_strand_id
1 'polypeptide(L)'
;MKRPVHFAPGVKEILLSTPLTLRASIVDVLLDLGDDPTPPTAMPYADIPGAYEIVTPAFRALYTYGPEPGLEHVSVWILHINT
;
A
#
# COMPACT_ATOMS: atom_id res chain seq x y z
N MET A 1 -7.88 -12.34 -10.91
CA MET A 1 -8.72 -11.13 -10.83
C MET A 1 -7.99 -10.15 -9.92
N LYS A 2 -7.99 -8.85 -10.25
CA LYS A 2 -7.33 -7.83 -9.42
C LYS A 2 -8.11 -7.64 -8.12
N ARG A 3 -7.43 -7.74 -6.98
CA ARG A 3 -8.04 -7.58 -5.65
C ARG A 3 -8.35 -6.10 -5.39
N PRO A 4 -9.45 -5.78 -4.69
CA PRO A 4 -9.72 -4.41 -4.28
C PRO A 4 -8.60 -3.86 -3.39
N VAL A 5 -8.22 -2.60 -3.64
CA VAL A 5 -7.27 -1.86 -2.80
C VAL A 5 -8.02 -0.75 -2.08
N HIS A 6 -7.96 -0.77 -0.75
CA HIS A 6 -8.59 0.21 0.11
C HIS A 6 -7.54 1.12 0.73
N PHE A 7 -7.81 2.42 0.71
CA PHE A 7 -6.97 3.43 1.34
C PHE A 7 -7.66 3.96 2.60
N ALA A 8 -6.96 3.89 3.73
CA ALA A 8 -7.38 4.58 4.94
C ALA A 8 -7.53 6.10 4.68
N PRO A 9 -8.42 6.81 5.40
CA PRO A 9 -8.62 8.25 5.22
C PRO A 9 -7.32 9.07 5.23
N GLY A 10 -6.42 8.81 6.18
CA GLY A 10 -5.13 9.50 6.28
C GLY A 10 -4.21 9.26 5.06
N VAL A 11 -4.27 8.07 4.44
CA VAL A 11 -3.54 7.79 3.19
C VAL A 11 -4.10 8.65 2.05
N LYS A 12 -5.44 8.78 1.96
CA LYS A 12 -6.07 9.63 0.94
C LYS A 12 -5.72 11.10 1.11
N GLU A 13 -5.71 11.60 2.35
CA GLU A 13 -5.32 12.97 2.67
C GLU A 13 -3.89 13.28 2.20
N ILE A 14 -2.94 12.39 2.52
CA ILE A 14 -1.54 12.53 2.10
C ILE A 14 -1.40 12.50 0.59
N LEU A 15 -2.10 11.56 -0.08
CA LEU A 15 -2.11 11.50 -1.54
C LEU A 15 -2.65 12.82 -2.13
N LEU A 16 -3.73 13.36 -1.61
CA LEU A 16 -4.33 14.60 -2.11
C LEU A 16 -3.41 15.83 -1.93
N SER A 17 -2.59 15.87 -0.86
CA SER A 17 -1.60 16.93 -0.64
C SER A 17 -0.28 16.73 -1.40
N THR A 18 -0.06 15.57 -2.01
CA THR A 18 1.19 15.24 -2.72
C THR A 18 1.21 15.85 -4.13
N PRO A 19 2.37 16.37 -4.62
CA PRO A 19 2.50 16.85 -6.00
C PRO A 19 2.04 15.83 -7.03
N LEU A 20 1.36 16.28 -8.08
CA LEU A 20 0.65 15.42 -9.05
C LEU A 20 1.49 14.24 -9.58
N THR A 21 2.71 14.52 -10.04
CA THR A 21 3.59 13.50 -10.62
C THR A 21 3.99 12.43 -9.61
N LEU A 22 4.36 12.86 -8.39
CA LEU A 22 4.71 11.93 -7.32
C LEU A 22 3.49 11.13 -6.87
N ARG A 23 2.34 11.79 -6.71
CA ARG A 23 1.07 11.13 -6.38
C ARG A 23 0.73 10.03 -7.38
N ALA A 24 0.83 10.30 -8.68
CA ALA A 24 0.56 9.31 -9.72
C ALA A 24 1.46 8.07 -9.54
N SER A 25 2.77 8.27 -9.40
CA SER A 25 3.71 7.15 -9.19
C SER A 25 3.43 6.33 -7.93
N ILE A 26 3.00 6.97 -6.83
CA ILE A 26 2.66 6.27 -5.58
C ILE A 26 1.38 5.46 -5.79
N VAL A 27 0.35 6.06 -6.37
CA VAL A 27 -0.93 5.39 -6.62
C VAL A 27 -0.74 4.17 -7.51
N ASP A 28 0.08 4.26 -8.55
CA ASP A 28 0.37 3.13 -9.42
C ASP A 28 0.95 1.95 -8.63
N VAL A 29 1.99 2.20 -7.81
CA VAL A 29 2.60 1.16 -6.95
C VAL A 29 1.59 0.58 -5.96
N LEU A 30 0.77 1.42 -5.32
CA LEU A 30 -0.22 0.96 -4.35
C LEU A 30 -1.36 0.16 -5.02
N LEU A 31 -1.75 0.49 -6.24
CA LEU A 31 -2.78 -0.24 -6.98
C LEU A 31 -2.25 -1.59 -7.51
N ASP A 32 -0.97 -1.71 -7.82
CA ASP A 32 -0.34 -2.97 -8.25
C ASP A 32 -0.36 -4.03 -7.14
N LEU A 33 -0.48 -3.62 -5.86
CA LEU A 33 -0.71 -4.54 -4.75
C LEU A 33 -1.99 -5.37 -4.89
N GLY A 34 -2.99 -4.86 -5.63
CA GLY A 34 -4.19 -5.63 -5.93
C GLY A 34 -3.91 -6.86 -6.79
N ASP A 35 -2.89 -6.79 -7.64
CA ASP A 35 -2.47 -7.89 -8.52
C ASP A 35 -1.51 -8.84 -7.77
N ASP A 36 -0.48 -8.28 -7.14
CA ASP A 36 0.48 -8.98 -6.30
C ASP A 36 0.57 -8.33 -4.90
N PRO A 37 -0.11 -8.88 -3.88
CA PRO A 37 -0.10 -8.34 -2.53
C PRO A 37 1.22 -8.53 -1.78
N THR A 38 2.12 -9.38 -2.29
CA THR A 38 3.41 -9.68 -1.67
C THR A 38 4.53 -9.57 -2.70
N PRO A 39 4.71 -8.40 -3.33
CA PRO A 39 5.76 -8.20 -4.32
C PRO A 39 7.13 -8.33 -3.67
N PRO A 40 8.21 -8.54 -4.43
CA PRO A 40 9.57 -8.66 -3.89
C PRO A 40 10.04 -7.47 -3.04
N THR A 41 9.44 -6.29 -3.22
CA THR A 41 9.72 -5.06 -2.47
C THR A 41 8.97 -4.96 -1.14
N ALA A 42 8.00 -5.85 -0.90
CA ALA A 42 7.24 -5.87 0.34
C ALA A 42 7.94 -6.72 1.40
N MET A 43 8.15 -6.14 2.56
CA MET A 43 8.74 -6.82 3.71
C MET A 43 7.65 -7.05 4.77
N PRO A 44 7.65 -8.19 5.49
CA PRO A 44 6.76 -8.37 6.63
C PRO A 44 6.92 -7.24 7.65
N TYR A 45 5.81 -6.69 8.13
CA TYR A 45 5.84 -5.59 9.09
C TYR A 45 5.62 -6.10 10.50
N ALA A 46 6.70 -6.04 11.30
CA ALA A 46 6.74 -6.57 12.66
C ALA A 46 6.25 -8.05 12.71
N ASP A 47 5.74 -8.48 13.86
CA ASP A 47 5.17 -9.83 14.03
C ASP A 47 3.65 -9.87 13.75
N ILE A 48 3.14 -8.95 12.92
CA ILE A 48 1.71 -8.87 12.61
C ILE A 48 1.42 -9.72 11.35
N PRO A 49 0.64 -10.83 11.47
CA PRO A 49 0.33 -11.68 10.34
C PRO A 49 -0.40 -10.92 9.23
N GLY A 50 0.08 -11.08 7.99
CA GLY A 50 -0.51 -10.43 6.82
C GLY A 50 -0.25 -8.92 6.72
N ALA A 51 0.56 -8.34 7.61
CA ALA A 51 1.01 -6.95 7.50
C ALA A 51 2.36 -6.86 6.80
N TYR A 52 2.47 -5.87 5.92
CA TYR A 52 3.65 -5.65 5.10
C TYR A 52 3.99 -4.16 5.01
N GLU A 53 5.24 -3.90 4.70
CA GLU A 53 5.75 -2.58 4.39
C GLU A 53 6.44 -2.54 3.04
N ILE A 54 6.21 -1.46 2.29
CA ILE A 54 7.01 -1.09 1.13
C ILE A 54 7.82 0.14 1.51
N VAL A 55 9.12 0.08 1.27
CA VAL A 55 10.04 1.20 1.45
C VAL A 55 10.68 1.51 0.09
N THR A 56 10.43 2.71 -0.42
CA THR A 56 11.05 3.23 -1.64
C THR A 56 11.86 4.48 -1.29
N PRO A 57 12.70 5.00 -2.20
CA PRO A 57 13.33 6.30 -2.00
C PRO A 57 12.32 7.44 -1.78
N ALA A 58 11.13 7.37 -2.38
CA ALA A 58 10.15 8.46 -2.39
C ALA A 58 9.10 8.37 -1.27
N PHE A 59 8.77 7.16 -0.81
CA PHE A 59 7.75 6.94 0.20
C PHE A 59 7.91 5.60 0.92
N ARG A 60 7.26 5.50 2.08
CA ARG A 60 6.99 4.26 2.80
C ARG A 60 5.48 4.05 2.92
N ALA A 61 5.01 2.82 2.76
CA ALA A 61 3.61 2.46 2.99
C ALA A 61 3.49 1.19 3.84
N LEU A 62 2.53 1.18 4.76
CA LEU A 62 2.14 0.01 5.54
C LEU A 62 0.76 -0.45 5.11
N TYR A 63 0.63 -1.75 4.86
CA TYR A 63 -0.61 -2.33 4.39
C TYR A 63 -0.82 -3.73 4.96
N THR A 64 -2.05 -4.21 4.90
CA THR A 64 -2.40 -5.59 5.23
C THR A 64 -3.02 -6.28 4.05
N TYR A 65 -2.77 -7.58 3.94
CA TYR A 65 -3.40 -8.49 3.00
C TYR A 65 -3.92 -9.71 3.76
N GLY A 66 -5.22 -10.00 3.60
CA GLY A 66 -5.85 -11.20 4.11
C GLY A 66 -5.86 -12.29 3.05
N PRO A 67 -5.15 -13.43 3.24
CA PRO A 67 -5.13 -14.52 2.27
C PRO A 67 -6.36 -15.44 2.36
N GLU A 68 -7.28 -15.19 3.30
CA GLU A 68 -8.45 -16.03 3.49
C GLU A 68 -9.43 -15.93 2.31
N PRO A 69 -9.96 -17.07 1.80
CA PRO A 69 -10.95 -17.08 0.75
C PRO A 69 -12.17 -16.24 1.12
N GLY A 70 -12.49 -15.21 0.32
CA GLY A 70 -13.60 -14.28 0.58
C GLY A 70 -13.21 -12.98 1.28
N LEU A 71 -11.96 -12.82 1.71
CA LEU A 71 -11.39 -11.60 2.28
C LEU A 71 -10.23 -11.03 1.45
N GLU A 72 -10.14 -11.42 0.17
CA GLU A 72 -9.05 -11.06 -0.74
C GLU A 72 -9.06 -9.56 -1.12
N HIS A 73 -8.51 -8.73 -0.24
CA HIS A 73 -8.33 -7.30 -0.45
C HIS A 73 -7.01 -6.84 0.15
N VAL A 74 -6.53 -5.69 -0.32
CA VAL A 74 -5.38 -4.99 0.26
C VAL A 74 -5.89 -3.73 0.94
N SER A 75 -5.49 -3.51 2.19
CA SER A 75 -5.80 -2.30 2.94
C SER A 75 -4.51 -1.56 3.26
N VAL A 76 -4.32 -0.37 2.68
CA VAL A 76 -3.18 0.51 2.96
C VAL A 76 -3.56 1.46 4.08
N TRP A 77 -2.82 1.38 5.18
CA TRP A 77 -3.12 2.07 6.44
C TRP A 77 -2.32 3.34 6.62
N ILE A 78 -1.04 3.29 6.26
CA ILE A 78 -0.09 4.37 6.49
C ILE A 78 0.64 4.62 5.18
N LEU A 79 0.78 5.90 4.85
CA LEU A 79 1.63 6.40 3.79
C LEU A 79 2.49 7.51 4.38
N HIS A 80 3.79 7.47 4.13
CA HIS A 80 4.74 8.49 4.52
C HIS A 80 5.54 8.89 3.29
N ILE A 81 5.54 10.18 2.94
CA ILE A 81 6.38 10.70 1.86
C ILE A 81 7.75 11.02 2.45
N ASN A 82 8.80 10.47 1.86
CA ASN A 82 10.17 10.76 2.28
C ASN A 82 10.52 12.16 1.72
N THR A 83 10.39 13.17 2.56
CA THR A 83 10.78 14.55 2.26
C THR A 83 12.14 14.89 2.84
#